data_AF-X1IUK5-F1
#
_entry.id   AF-X1IUK5-F1
#
_cell.length_a   1.000
_cell.length_b   1.000
_cell.length_c   1.000
_cell.angle_alpha   90.00
_cell.angle_beta   90.00
_cell.angle_gamma   90.00
#
_symmetry.space_group_name_H-M   'P 1'
#
loop_
_entity.id
_entity.type
_entity.pdbx_description
1 polymer ?
#
loop_
_entity_poly.entity_id
_entity_poly.type
_entity_poly.pdbx_seq_one_letter_code
_entity_poly.pdbx_strand_id
1 'polypeptide(L)' 'CWDGKVEIVMEGEEEKVKELIDWCYQGPGSAIVEKVDIKWEEYRGEFNSFSIRGW' A
#
# COMPACT_ATOMS: atom_id res chain seq x y z
N CYS A 1 -8.80 -6.69 -16.99
CA CYS A 1 -7.37 -6.51 -17.30
C CYS A 1 -6.65 -7.06 -16.07
N TRP A 2 -6.00 -8.21 -16.18
CA TRP A 2 -5.47 -9.00 -15.05
C TRP A 2 -3.96 -8.82 -14.95
N ASP A 3 -3.48 -7.59 -14.78
CA ASP A 3 -2.05 -7.32 -14.64
C ASP A 3 -1.54 -7.59 -13.22
N GLY A 4 -2.41 -8.05 -12.30
CA GLY A 4 -2.03 -8.50 -10.95
C GLY A 4 -1.50 -7.38 -10.04
N LYS A 5 -1.52 -6.13 -10.52
CA LYS A 5 -1.00 -4.98 -9.81
C LYS A 5 -1.99 -4.51 -8.75
N VAL A 6 -1.42 -4.13 -7.61
CA VAL A 6 -2.14 -3.51 -6.51
C VAL A 6 -1.52 -2.14 -6.27
N GLU A 7 -2.37 -1.13 -6.11
CA GLU A 7 -1.96 0.22 -5.76
C GLU A 7 -2.49 0.57 -4.38
N ILE A 8 -1.64 1.18 -3.57
CA ILE A 8 -1.97 1.62 -2.21
C ILE A 8 -1.56 3.08 -2.09
N VAL A 9 -2.53 3.92 -1.71
CA VAL A 9 -2.29 5.30 -1.27
C VAL A 9 -2.67 5.36 0.20
N MET A 10 -1.74 5.80 1.02
CA MET A 10 -1.91 5.87 2.46
C MET A 10 -1.21 7.10 3.02
N GLU A 11 -1.75 7.63 4.11
CA GLU A 11 -1.15 8.71 4.88
C GLU A 11 -1.34 8.42 6.37
N GLY A 12 -0.38 8.81 7.20
CA GLY A 12 -0.41 8.51 8.64
C GLY A 12 0.95 8.70 9.30
N GLU A 13 1.08 8.22 10.53
CA GLU A 13 2.34 8.23 11.27
C GLU A 13 3.42 7.44 10.53
N GLU A 14 4.62 8.01 10.41
CA GLU A 14 5.72 7.45 9.61
C GLU A 14 6.07 6.01 10.02
N GLU A 15 6.06 5.70 11.32
CA GLU A 15 6.32 4.35 11.83
C GLU A 15 5.28 3.34 11.33
N LYS A 16 3.99 3.72 11.35
CA LYS A 16 2.88 2.88 10.87
C LYS A 16 2.91 2.70 9.37
N VAL A 17 3.27 3.75 8.63
CA VAL A 17 3.43 3.67 7.16
C VAL A 17 4.58 2.71 6.81
N LYS A 18 5.70 2.78 7.53
CA LYS A 18 6.83 1.86 7.33
C LYS A 18 6.46 0.41 7.64
N GLU A 19 5.76 0.15 8.74
CA GLU A 19 5.25 -1.20 9.06
C GLU A 19 4.40 -1.78 7.93
N LEU A 20 3.54 -0.96 7.30
CA LEU A 20 2.72 -1.42 6.18
C LEU A 20 3.55 -1.66 4.91
N ILE A 21 4.52 -0.79 4.63
CA ILE A 21 5.46 -0.98 3.51
C ILE A 21 6.22 -2.29 3.67
N ASP A 22 6.73 -2.60 4.86
CA ASP A 22 7.44 -3.84 5.14
C ASP A 22 6.54 -5.06 4.92
N TRP A 23 5.27 -4.97 5.33
CA TRP A 23 4.28 -6.01 5.04
C TRP A 23 4.05 -6.19 3.54
N CYS A 24 4.06 -5.13 2.73
CA CYS A 24 3.90 -5.21 1.28
C CYS A 24 5.00 -6.01 0.59
N TYR A 25 6.22 -6.08 1.14
CA TYR A 25 7.29 -6.94 0.61
C TYR A 25 7.03 -8.43 0.83
N GLN A 26 6.31 -8.79 1.91
CA GLN A 26 5.88 -10.16 2.16
C GLN A 26 4.60 -10.49 1.37
N GLY A 27 3.67 -9.54 1.33
CA GLY A 27 2.34 -9.72 0.76
C GLY A 27 1.44 -10.65 1.59
N PRO A 28 0.18 -10.81 1.17
CA PRO A 28 -0.71 -11.82 1.74
C PRO A 28 -0.20 -13.24 1.44
N GLY A 29 -0.55 -14.23 2.26
CA GLY A 29 0.08 -15.57 2.24
C GLY A 29 0.00 -16.39 0.95
N SER A 30 -0.75 -15.93 -0.07
CA SER A 30 -0.80 -16.55 -1.40
C SER A 30 -0.30 -15.63 -2.52
N ALA A 31 0.20 -14.43 -2.20
CA ALA A 31 0.80 -13.53 -3.17
C ALA A 31 2.29 -13.82 -3.34
N ILE A 32 2.77 -13.59 -4.56
CA ILE A 32 4.19 -13.57 -4.88
C ILE A 32 4.50 -12.12 -5.25
N VAL A 33 5.24 -11.43 -4.39
CA VAL A 33 5.57 -10.02 -4.61
C VAL A 33 6.86 -9.96 -5.41
N GLU A 34 6.76 -9.57 -6.69
CA GLU A 34 7.93 -9.42 -7.56
C GLU A 34 8.66 -8.10 -7.34
N LYS A 35 7.91 -7.03 -7.06
CA LYS A 35 8.45 -5.68 -6.92
C LYS A 35 7.52 -4.80 -6.09
N VAL A 36 8.11 -3.94 -5.26
CA VAL A 36 7.42 -2.85 -4.56
C VAL A 36 8.07 -1.55 -4.99
N ASP A 37 7.28 -0.63 -5.55
CA ASP A 37 7.68 0.73 -5.89
C ASP A 37 7.09 1.71 -4.88
N ILE A 38 7.92 2.54 -4.25
CA ILE A 38 7.51 3.47 -3.19
C ILE A 38 7.75 4.90 -3.66
N LYS A 39 6.75 5.75 -3.47
CA LYS A 39 6.83 7.20 -3.69
C LYS A 39 6.33 7.93 -2.45
N TRP A 40 7.22 8.66 -1.78
CA TRP A 40 6.86 9.50 -0.65
C TRP A 40 6.28 10.82 -1.15
N GLU A 41 5.19 11.27 -0.53
CA GLU A 41 4.51 12.53 -0.82
C GLU A 41 4.20 13.26 0.49
N GLU A 42 3.96 14.57 0.42
CA GLU A 42 3.58 15.36 1.59
C GLU A 42 2.21 14.94 2.12
N TYR A 43 2.04 14.96 3.44
CA TYR A 43 0.76 14.70 4.10
C TYR A 43 -0.29 15.75 3.68
N ARG A 44 -1.45 15.30 3.20
CA ARG A 44 -2.52 16.20 2.72
C ARG A 44 -3.80 16.12 3.55
N GLY A 45 -4.00 15.08 4.36
CA GLY A 45 -5.25 14.88 5.11
C GLY A 45 -6.43 14.58 4.19
N GLU A 46 -6.18 13.96 3.03
CA GLU A 46 -7.18 13.63 2.02
C GLU A 46 -8.02 12.40 2.40
N PHE A 47 -7.56 11.56 3.33
CA PHE A 47 -8.17 10.28 3.67
C PHE A 47 -8.56 10.19 5.15
N ASN A 48 -9.87 10.08 5.40
CA ASN A 48 -10.42 9.87 6.75
C ASN A 48 -10.68 8.40 7.09
N SER A 49 -10.54 7.49 6.12
CA SER A 49 -10.80 6.06 6.29
C SER A 49 -10.08 5.23 5.24
N PHE A 50 -9.71 4.00 5.59
CA PHE A 50 -9.16 3.03 4.65
C PHE A 50 -10.28 2.21 3.98
N SER A 51 -10.22 2.05 2.65
CA SER A 51 -11.19 1.24 1.90
C SER A 51 -10.50 0.46 0.80
N ILE A 52 -10.82 -0.83 0.69
CA ILE A 52 -10.35 -1.67 -0.41
C ILE A 52 -11.38 -1.60 -1.53
N ARG A 53 -10.93 -1.33 -2.75
CA ARG A 53 -11.78 -1.36 -3.95
C ARG A 53 -11.30 -2.48 -4.86
N GLY A 54 -12.21 -3.37 -5.24
CA GLY A 54 -11.99 -4.43 -6.20
C GLY A 54 -13.24 -4.60 -7.07
N TRP A 55 -13.07 -5.13 -8.28
CA TRP A 55 -14.16 -5.57 -9.15
C TRP A 55 -14.26 -7.09 -9.11
#